data_AF-A0A7S1XH78-F1
#
_entry.id   AF-A0A7S1XH78-F1
#
_cell.length_a   1.000
_cell.length_b   1.000
_cell.length_c   1.000
_cell.angle_alpha   90.00
_cell.angle_beta   90.00
_cell.angle_gamma   90.00
#
_symmetry.space_group_name_H-M   'P 1'
#
loop_
_entity.id
_entity.type
_entity.pdbx_description
1 polymer ?
#
loop_
_entity_poly.entity_id
_entity_poly.type
_entity_poly.pdbx_seq_one_letter_code
_entity_poly.pdbx_strand_id
1 'polypeptide(L)'
;KLRLPAIGASPDGVLMYENGEVGVLEVKNQSPFEWAQRERWNRRDGAYVACERKPHDSVGAWIIPQLQLEMLCVGPLCSHAMILSCTGLGGAKLFRVPRDDDLLRDMLRFAALFTTRFVDRKRAPPADFFSCELSGRAKEEYREMISGIRRNARRAEFIATVPHDYIQRAHRDMHLFIS
;
A
#
# COMPACT_ATOMS: atom_id res chain seq x y z
N LYS A 1 27.23 -5.95 -12.83
CA LYS A 1 26.92 -4.72 -12.06
C LYS A 1 25.40 -4.63 -11.98
N LEU A 2 24.80 -4.49 -10.79
CA LEU A 2 23.35 -4.30 -10.69
C LEU A 2 23.02 -2.90 -11.20
N ARG A 3 22.05 -2.82 -12.12
CA ARG A 3 21.53 -1.56 -12.63
C ARG A 3 20.19 -1.31 -11.96
N LEU A 4 20.05 -0.16 -11.31
CA LEU A 4 18.75 0.27 -10.80
C LEU A 4 17.90 0.69 -12.01
N PRO A 5 16.65 0.19 -12.13
CA PRO A 5 15.73 0.73 -13.12
C PRO A 5 15.36 2.18 -12.76
N ALA A 6 14.71 2.89 -13.68
CA ALA A 6 14.01 4.12 -13.30
C ALA A 6 12.92 3.75 -12.29
N ILE A 7 12.91 4.45 -11.15
CA ILE A 7 11.92 4.28 -10.09
C ILE A 7 11.12 5.56 -9.99
N GLY A 8 9.81 5.42 -9.87
CA GLY A 8 8.88 6.51 -9.62
C GLY A 8 7.77 6.04 -8.70
N ALA A 9 7.11 7.00 -8.07
CA ALA A 9 5.96 6.78 -7.22
C ALA A 9 5.01 7.98 -7.35
N SER A 10 3.75 7.78 -7.00
CA SER A 10 2.70 8.80 -7.12
C SER A 10 1.86 8.78 -5.85
N PRO A 11 2.34 9.38 -4.76
CA PRO A 11 1.52 9.49 -3.57
C PRO A 11 0.27 10.32 -3.87
N ASP A 12 -0.84 10.05 -3.17
CA ASP A 12 -2.07 10.83 -3.30
C ASP A 12 -1.90 12.30 -2.87
N GLY A 13 -0.90 12.56 -2.01
CA GLY A 13 -0.49 13.91 -1.67
C GLY A 13 0.87 13.99 -0.98
N VAL A 14 1.40 15.20 -0.88
CA VAL A 14 2.61 15.51 -0.10
C VAL A 14 2.22 16.44 1.05
N LEU A 15 2.65 16.09 2.25
CA LEU A 15 2.42 16.85 3.47
C LEU A 15 3.68 17.64 3.80
N MET A 16 3.54 18.96 3.97
CA MET A 16 4.62 19.85 4.40
C MET A 16 4.26 20.42 5.77
N TYR A 17 5.11 20.17 6.75
CA TYR A 17 4.91 20.64 8.11
C TYR A 17 5.72 21.91 8.36
N GLU A 18 5.25 22.77 9.28
CA GLU A 18 5.91 24.05 9.61
C GLU A 18 7.35 23.88 10.11
N ASN A 19 7.65 22.73 10.74
CA ASN A 19 8.98 22.37 11.20
C ASN A 19 9.94 21.89 10.09
N GLY A 20 9.50 21.92 8.82
CA GLY A 20 10.28 21.46 7.66
C GLY A 20 10.23 19.94 7.42
N GLU A 21 9.52 19.19 8.25
CA GLU A 21 9.27 17.76 8.01
C GLU A 21 8.38 17.58 6.78
N VAL A 22 8.65 16.53 6.00
CA VAL A 22 7.84 16.15 4.84
C VAL A 22 7.25 14.76 5.06
N GLY A 23 5.99 14.57 4.71
CA GLY A 23 5.31 13.28 4.68
C GLY A 23 4.65 13.02 3.33
N VAL A 24 4.33 11.77 3.06
CA VAL A 24 3.42 11.41 1.96
C VAL A 24 2.03 11.07 2.50
N LEU A 25 0.99 11.34 1.73
CA LEU A 25 -0.37 10.91 2.01
C LEU A 25 -0.76 9.82 1.01
N GLU A 26 -1.31 8.72 1.53
CA GLU A 26 -1.89 7.63 0.75
C GLU A 26 -3.30 7.32 1.25
N VAL A 27 -4.28 7.27 0.36
CA VAL A 27 -5.70 7.08 0.67
C VAL A 27 -6.20 5.79 0.01
N LYS A 28 -6.49 4.79 0.83
CA LYS A 28 -7.11 3.54 0.38
C LYS A 28 -8.61 3.56 0.67
N ASN A 29 -9.40 3.77 -0.37
CA ASN A 29 -10.85 3.64 -0.33
C ASN A 29 -11.26 2.18 -0.53
N GLN A 30 -11.86 1.57 0.49
CA GLN A 30 -12.42 0.23 0.38
C GLN A 30 -13.75 0.26 -0.35
N SER A 31 -13.88 -0.58 -1.39
CA SER A 31 -15.14 -0.79 -2.09
C SER A 31 -16.21 -1.35 -1.14
N PRO A 32 -17.40 -0.73 -1.06
CA PRO A 32 -18.50 -1.28 -0.29
C PRO A 32 -19.14 -2.50 -0.99
N PHE A 33 -18.72 -2.86 -2.19
CA PHE A 33 -19.35 -3.93 -2.96
C PHE A 33 -18.66 -5.28 -2.72
N GLU A 34 -19.45 -6.32 -2.45
CA GLU A 34 -19.03 -7.71 -2.40
C GLU A 34 -19.79 -8.51 -3.45
N TRP A 35 -19.14 -9.54 -4.00
CA TRP A 35 -19.82 -10.51 -4.83
C TRP A 35 -20.77 -11.33 -3.96
N ALA A 36 -22.06 -11.35 -4.30
CA ALA A 36 -23.05 -12.13 -3.57
C ALA A 36 -22.70 -13.61 -3.65
N GLN A 37 -22.35 -14.20 -2.51
CA GLN A 37 -22.31 -15.65 -2.37
C GLN A 37 -23.69 -16.13 -1.92
N ARG A 38 -24.24 -17.08 -2.68
CA ARG A 38 -25.59 -17.64 -2.47
C ARG A 38 -25.83 -18.11 -1.03
N GLU A 39 -24.81 -18.72 -0.39
CA GLU A 39 -24.87 -19.22 0.98
C GLU A 39 -25.01 -18.12 2.05
N ARG A 40 -24.45 -16.93 1.81
CA ARG A 40 -24.41 -15.84 2.79
C ARG A 40 -25.57 -14.86 2.65
N TRP A 41 -26.08 -14.67 1.43
CA TRP A 41 -27.02 -13.59 1.12
C TRP A 41 -28.37 -14.05 0.57
N ASN A 42 -28.59 -15.36 0.37
CA ASN A 42 -29.79 -15.91 -0.26
C ASN A 42 -30.17 -15.19 -1.57
N ARG A 43 -29.15 -14.77 -2.34
CA ARG A 43 -29.28 -14.06 -3.62
C ARG A 43 -28.74 -14.91 -4.76
N ARG A 44 -29.19 -14.63 -5.98
CA ARG A 44 -28.64 -15.27 -7.19
C ARG A 44 -27.14 -14.97 -7.29
N ASP A 45 -26.35 -16.00 -7.59
CA ASP A 45 -24.96 -15.83 -7.98
C ASP A 45 -24.91 -14.86 -9.17
N GLY A 46 -24.01 -13.88 -9.13
CA GLY A 46 -23.90 -12.86 -10.19
C GLY A 46 -24.25 -11.42 -9.79
N ALA A 47 -24.74 -11.17 -8.58
CA ALA A 47 -25.07 -9.83 -8.11
C ALA A 47 -23.98 -9.24 -7.19
N TYR A 48 -23.71 -7.94 -7.29
CA TYR A 48 -22.98 -7.21 -6.26
C TYR A 48 -23.91 -6.78 -5.13
N VAL A 49 -23.48 -6.95 -3.88
CA VAL A 49 -24.18 -6.46 -2.69
C VAL A 49 -23.38 -5.36 -2.03
N ALA A 50 -24.07 -4.31 -1.60
CA ALA A 50 -23.47 -3.30 -0.74
C ALA A 50 -23.35 -3.86 0.68
N CYS A 51 -22.12 -3.94 1.17
CA CYS A 51 -21.77 -4.35 2.53
C CYS A 51 -21.15 -3.17 3.27
N GLU A 52 -21.58 -2.97 4.50
CA GLU A 52 -20.94 -2.01 5.39
C GLU A 52 -19.56 -2.54 5.80
N ARG A 53 -18.51 -1.89 5.29
CA ARG A 53 -17.12 -2.18 5.67
C ARG A 53 -16.63 -1.19 6.71
N LYS A 54 -15.90 -1.71 7.69
CA LYS A 54 -15.13 -0.89 8.63
C LYS A 54 -13.73 -0.61 8.06
N PRO A 55 -13.17 0.57 8.30
CA PRO A 55 -11.76 0.84 8.06
C PRO A 55 -10.88 -0.26 8.67
N HIS A 56 -9.74 -0.55 8.05
CA HIS A 56 -8.79 -1.50 8.62
C HIS A 56 -8.29 -1.02 9.99
N ASP A 57 -8.16 -1.95 10.93
CA ASP A 57 -7.65 -1.68 12.29
C ASP A 57 -6.12 -1.61 12.35
N SER A 58 -5.43 -2.01 11.28
CA SER A 58 -3.98 -2.00 11.18
C SER A 58 -3.50 -1.87 9.73
N VAL A 59 -2.23 -1.52 9.55
CA VAL A 59 -1.59 -1.42 8.25
C VAL A 59 -1.16 -2.81 7.77
N GLY A 60 -1.66 -3.22 6.60
CA GLY A 60 -1.28 -4.48 5.96
C GLY A 60 0.14 -4.45 5.40
N ALA A 61 0.92 -5.51 5.63
CA ALA A 61 2.32 -5.56 5.20
C ALA A 61 2.53 -5.39 3.69
N TRP A 62 1.53 -5.73 2.87
CA TRP A 62 1.60 -5.62 1.41
C TRP A 62 1.69 -4.17 0.90
N ILE A 63 1.28 -3.17 1.69
CA ILE A 63 1.32 -1.76 1.27
C ILE A 63 2.66 -1.10 1.59
N ILE A 64 3.44 -1.67 2.50
CA ILE A 64 4.70 -1.07 2.96
C ILE A 64 5.68 -0.83 1.81
N PRO A 65 5.88 -1.76 0.84
CA PRO A 65 6.74 -1.47 -0.29
C PRO A 65 6.29 -0.23 -1.09
N GLN A 66 4.98 -0.01 -1.24
CA GLN A 66 4.44 1.17 -1.92
C GLN A 66 4.82 2.45 -1.14
N LEU A 67 4.48 2.50 0.15
CA LEU A 67 4.74 3.67 1.01
C LEU A 67 6.22 4.03 1.11
N GLN A 68 7.09 3.02 1.27
CA GLN A 68 8.54 3.26 1.35
C GLN A 68 9.06 3.87 0.04
N LEU A 69 8.63 3.36 -1.12
CA LEU A 69 9.05 3.91 -2.41
C LEU A 69 8.51 5.32 -2.66
N GLU A 70 7.30 5.64 -2.20
CA GLU A 70 6.77 7.01 -2.23
C GLU A 70 7.65 7.97 -1.43
N MET A 71 7.99 7.61 -0.18
CA MET A 71 8.88 8.41 0.67
C MET A 71 10.27 8.58 0.03
N LEU A 72 10.80 7.52 -0.61
CA LEU A 72 12.06 7.60 -1.36
C LEU A 72 11.97 8.62 -2.51
N CYS A 73 10.90 8.58 -3.30
CA CYS A 73 10.73 9.42 -4.48
C CYS A 73 10.49 10.90 -4.13
N VAL A 74 9.80 11.18 -3.03
CA VAL A 74 9.63 12.56 -2.53
C VAL A 74 10.96 13.14 -2.05
N GLY A 75 11.86 12.30 -1.54
CA GLY A 75 13.24 12.67 -1.28
C GLY A 75 13.63 12.61 0.20
N PRO A 76 14.84 13.10 0.56
CA PRO A 76 15.47 12.82 1.85
C PRO A 76 14.78 13.49 3.04
N LEU A 77 14.02 14.56 2.82
CA LEU A 77 13.24 15.23 3.88
C LEU A 77 11.97 14.47 4.24
N CYS A 78 11.56 13.48 3.44
CA CYS A 78 10.39 12.68 3.72
C CYS A 78 10.69 11.62 4.78
N SER A 79 10.05 11.72 5.94
CA SER A 79 10.31 10.89 7.13
C SER A 79 9.23 9.84 7.40
N HIS A 80 8.04 10.02 6.84
CA HIS A 80 6.88 9.16 7.11
C HIS A 80 5.83 9.19 6.00
N ALA A 81 4.98 8.17 6.01
CA ALA A 81 3.77 8.10 5.23
C ALA A 81 2.55 8.14 6.15
N MET A 82 1.58 8.97 5.82
CA MET A 82 0.25 8.98 6.40
C MET A 82 -0.64 8.13 5.49
N ILE A 83 -1.18 7.03 6.02
CA ILE A 83 -2.09 6.17 5.28
C ILE A 83 -3.49 6.22 5.87
N LEU A 84 -4.47 6.55 5.03
CA LEU A 84 -5.87 6.61 5.39
C LEU A 84 -6.60 5.38 4.83
N SER A 85 -7.10 4.52 5.71
CA SER A 85 -8.07 3.48 5.34
C SER A 85 -9.46 4.09 5.41
N CYS A 86 -10.07 4.38 4.27
CA CYS A 86 -11.37 5.01 4.15
C CYS A 86 -12.41 4.00 3.66
N THR A 87 -13.64 4.06 4.17
CA THR A 87 -14.76 3.26 3.64
C THR A 87 -15.96 4.13 3.29
N GLY A 88 -16.84 3.60 2.43
CA GLY A 88 -18.04 4.28 1.98
C GLY A 88 -19.04 4.64 3.10
N LEU A 89 -19.04 3.89 4.20
CA LEU A 89 -20.06 4.01 5.26
C LEU A 89 -19.46 4.07 6.67
N GLY A 90 -18.30 3.47 6.91
CA GLY A 90 -17.71 3.31 8.25
C GLY A 90 -16.68 4.37 8.66
N GLY A 91 -16.56 5.48 7.93
CA GLY A 91 -15.56 6.53 8.21
C GLY A 91 -14.17 6.17 7.70
N ALA A 92 -13.13 6.65 8.39
CA ALA A 92 -11.75 6.34 8.06
C ALA A 92 -10.85 6.18 9.30
N LYS A 93 -9.74 5.46 9.13
CA LYS A 93 -8.66 5.36 10.12
C LYS A 93 -7.34 5.81 9.51
N LEU A 94 -6.62 6.63 10.25
CA LEU A 94 -5.36 7.23 9.84
C LEU A 94 -4.20 6.61 10.63
N PHE A 95 -3.18 6.19 9.90
CA PHE A 95 -1.96 5.64 10.48
C PHE A 95 -0.74 6.37 9.96
N ARG A 96 0.32 6.45 10.77
CA ARG A 96 1.63 6.96 10.40
C ARG A 96 2.62 5.80 10.30
N VAL A 97 3.26 5.64 9.15
CA VAL A 97 4.28 4.63 8.89
C VAL A 97 5.64 5.30 8.78
N PRO A 98 6.64 4.92 9.59
CA PRO A 98 7.96 5.53 9.52
C PRO A 98 8.74 5.05 8.29
N ARG A 99 9.54 5.95 7.72
CA ARG A 99 10.56 5.61 6.72
C ARG A 99 11.59 4.66 7.29
N ASP A 100 12.08 3.75 6.45
CA ASP A 100 13.09 2.76 6.80
C ASP A 100 14.10 2.63 5.65
N ASP A 101 15.21 3.36 5.76
CA ASP A 101 16.22 3.44 4.70
C ASP A 101 16.99 2.12 4.49
N ASP A 102 17.11 1.29 5.53
CA ASP A 102 17.71 -0.04 5.40
C ASP A 102 16.79 -0.97 4.62
N LEU A 103 15.49 -0.95 4.93
CA LEU A 103 14.50 -1.67 4.13
C LEU A 103 14.46 -1.16 2.68
N LEU A 104 14.53 0.16 2.46
CA LEU A 104 14.59 0.75 1.12
C LEU A 104 15.79 0.26 0.33
N ARG A 105 16.98 0.21 0.96
CA ARG A 105 18.19 -0.34 0.34
C ARG A 105 17.97 -1.76 -0.14
N ASP A 106 17.37 -2.62 0.69
CA ASP A 106 17.07 -4.00 0.32
C ASP A 106 16.04 -4.08 -0.81
N MET A 107 14.96 -3.30 -0.73
CA MET A 107 13.94 -3.23 -1.78
C MET A 107 14.53 -2.82 -3.13
N LEU A 108 15.36 -1.78 -3.16
CA LEU A 108 16.04 -1.30 -4.36
C LEU A 108 17.02 -2.35 -4.93
N ARG A 109 17.73 -3.07 -4.06
CA ARG A 109 18.59 -4.18 -4.46
C ARG A 109 17.80 -5.28 -5.16
N PHE A 110 16.65 -5.67 -4.61
CA PHE A 110 15.81 -6.71 -5.20
C PHE A 110 15.08 -6.23 -6.47
N ALA A 111 14.70 -4.95 -6.56
CA ALA A 111 14.19 -4.36 -7.80
C ALA A 111 15.24 -4.36 -8.94
N ALA A 112 16.50 -4.02 -8.63
CA ALA A 112 17.61 -4.12 -9.58
C ALA A 112 17.88 -5.56 -10.00
N LEU A 113 17.80 -6.51 -9.06
CA LEU A 113 17.98 -7.93 -9.34
C LEU A 113 16.87 -8.47 -10.25
N PHE A 114 15.62 -8.08 -10.00
CA PHE A 114 14.48 -8.43 -10.85
C PHE A 114 14.68 -7.91 -12.28
N THR A 115 15.05 -6.63 -12.40
CA THR A 115 15.31 -5.98 -13.70
C THR A 115 16.40 -6.72 -14.47
N THR A 116 17.54 -6.98 -13.81
CA THR A 116 18.70 -7.65 -14.43
C THR A 116 18.38 -9.08 -14.89
N ARG A 117 17.50 -9.79 -14.17
CA ARG A 117 17.20 -11.21 -14.45
C ARG A 117 16.08 -11.42 -15.44
N PHE A 118 15.05 -10.58 -15.41
CA PHE A 118 13.83 -10.80 -16.17
C PHE A 118 13.63 -9.74 -17.25
N VAL A 119 13.71 -8.46 -16.88
CA VAL A 119 13.41 -7.34 -17.78
C VAL A 119 14.49 -7.20 -18.85
N ASP A 120 15.75 -7.02 -18.45
CA ASP A 120 16.87 -6.81 -19.38
C ASP A 120 17.08 -8.03 -20.30
N ARG A 121 16.77 -9.23 -19.79
CA ARG A 121 16.87 -10.49 -20.53
C ARG A 121 15.62 -10.82 -21.34
N LYS A 122 14.58 -9.99 -21.30
CA LYS A 122 13.28 -10.22 -21.94
C LYS A 122 12.69 -11.59 -21.61
N ARG A 123 12.90 -12.05 -20.39
CA ARG A 123 12.42 -13.35 -19.87
C ARG A 123 11.24 -13.10 -18.95
N ALA A 124 10.10 -13.73 -19.23
CA ALA A 124 8.96 -13.69 -18.34
C ALA A 124 9.34 -14.25 -16.96
N PRO A 125 9.07 -13.53 -15.86
CA PRO A 125 9.32 -14.05 -14.53
C PRO A 125 8.37 -15.23 -14.25
N PRO A 126 8.87 -16.33 -13.64
CA PRO A 126 7.98 -17.38 -13.16
C PRO A 126 7.14 -16.89 -11.98
N ALA A 127 6.07 -17.61 -11.66
CA ALA A 127 5.36 -17.41 -10.40
C ALA A 127 6.32 -17.56 -9.21
N ASP A 128 6.15 -16.71 -8.19
CA ASP A 128 7.02 -16.69 -7.00
C ASP A 128 8.52 -16.62 -7.30
N PHE A 129 8.89 -15.88 -8.36
CA PHE A 129 10.22 -15.82 -8.96
C PHE A 129 11.41 -15.87 -7.99
N PHE A 130 11.42 -15.08 -6.92
CA PHE A 130 12.53 -15.08 -5.97
C PHE A 130 12.51 -16.25 -4.98
N SER A 131 11.36 -16.81 -4.64
CA SER A 131 11.27 -18.00 -3.78
C SER A 131 11.87 -19.23 -4.45
N CYS A 132 11.70 -19.33 -5.78
CA CYS A 132 12.14 -20.45 -6.60
C CYS A 132 13.59 -20.29 -7.12
N GLU A 133 13.99 -19.10 -7.58
CA GLU A 133 15.29 -18.92 -8.23
C GLU A 133 16.43 -18.53 -7.28
N LEU A 134 16.14 -17.98 -6.10
CA LEU A 134 17.20 -17.62 -5.15
C LEU A 134 17.67 -18.83 -4.34
N SER A 135 18.99 -18.88 -4.13
CA SER A 135 19.67 -19.87 -3.30
C SER A 135 20.73 -19.21 -2.41
N GLY A 136 21.13 -19.92 -1.35
CA GLY A 136 22.13 -19.47 -0.39
C GLY A 136 21.82 -18.09 0.22
N ARG A 137 22.85 -17.28 0.39
CA ARG A 137 22.79 -15.95 1.00
C ARG A 137 21.74 -15.03 0.38
N ALA A 138 21.57 -15.03 -0.94
CA ALA A 138 20.61 -14.15 -1.60
C ALA A 138 19.15 -14.49 -1.21
N LYS A 139 18.86 -15.77 -0.95
CA LYS A 139 17.54 -16.21 -0.46
C LYS A 139 17.30 -15.78 0.98
N GLU A 140 18.32 -15.82 1.82
CA GLU A 140 18.27 -15.35 3.20
C GLU A 140 18.04 -13.84 3.27
N GLU A 141 18.78 -13.07 2.48
CA GLU A 141 18.61 -11.61 2.35
C GLU A 141 17.19 -11.25 1.86
N TYR A 142 16.62 -12.02 0.92
CA TYR A 142 15.25 -11.81 0.47
C TYR A 142 14.23 -12.07 1.59
N ARG A 143 14.43 -13.14 2.38
CA ARG A 143 13.58 -13.44 3.54
C ARG A 143 13.70 -12.36 4.61
N GLU A 144 14.89 -11.82 4.83
CA GLU A 144 15.08 -10.70 5.76
C GLU A 144 14.38 -9.43 5.29
N MET A 145 14.42 -9.11 4.00
CA MET A 145 13.63 -8.00 3.44
C MET A 145 12.13 -8.20 3.67
N ILE A 146 11.60 -9.41 3.42
CA ILE A 146 10.18 -9.73 3.67
C ILE A 146 9.84 -9.61 5.17
N SER A 147 10.75 -10.03 6.06
CA SER A 147 10.58 -9.83 7.50
C SER A 147 10.65 -8.36 7.88
N GLY A 148 11.51 -7.56 7.23
CA GLY A 148 11.61 -6.11 7.37
C GLY A 148 10.32 -5.40 6.99
N ILE A 149 9.69 -5.79 5.87
CA ILE A 149 8.38 -5.30 5.45
C ILE A 149 7.33 -5.52 6.55
N ARG A 150 7.27 -6.74 7.12
CA ARG A 150 6.33 -7.06 8.21
C ARG A 150 6.66 -6.31 9.50
N ARG A 151 7.94 -6.12 9.83
CA ARG A 151 8.38 -5.33 10.99
C ARG A 151 7.96 -3.87 10.83
N ASN A 152 8.18 -3.28 9.65
CA ASN A 152 7.81 -1.90 9.38
C ASN A 152 6.28 -1.69 9.44
N ALA A 153 5.48 -2.63 8.94
CA ALA A 153 4.02 -2.59 9.11
C ALA A 153 3.58 -2.53 10.58
N ARG A 154 4.26 -3.28 11.46
CA ARG A 154 3.98 -3.25 12.91
C ARG A 154 4.45 -1.97 13.61
N ARG A 155 5.32 -1.18 12.99
CA ARG A 155 5.74 0.14 13.47
C ARG A 155 4.73 1.23 13.10
N ALA A 156 3.68 0.90 12.35
CA ALA A 156 2.62 1.85 12.05
C ALA A 156 1.94 2.32 13.33
N GLU A 157 1.93 3.64 13.53
CA GLU A 157 1.26 4.29 14.64
C GLU A 157 -0.17 4.62 14.24
N PHE A 158 -1.14 4.27 15.08
CA PHE A 158 -2.51 4.75 14.92
C PHE A 158 -2.61 6.20 15.37
N ILE A 159 -3.12 7.07 14.50
CA ILE A 159 -3.19 8.52 14.75
C ILE A 159 -4.60 8.94 15.10
N ALA A 160 -5.58 8.56 14.29
CA ALA A 160 -6.95 9.02 14.47
C ALA A 160 -7.98 8.12 13.80
N THR A 161 -9.20 8.16 14.34
CA THR A 161 -10.42 7.75 13.64
C THR A 161 -11.12 9.01 13.14
N VAL A 162 -11.46 9.04 11.86
CA VAL A 162 -12.27 10.09 11.24
C VAL A 162 -13.70 9.57 11.13
N PRO A 163 -14.68 10.16 11.85
CA PRO A 163 -16.07 9.75 11.77
C PRO A 163 -16.62 9.90 10.35
N HIS A 164 -17.63 9.10 10.00
CA HIS A 164 -18.27 9.15 8.68
C HIS A 164 -18.73 10.57 8.30
N ASP A 165 -19.31 11.29 9.25
CA ASP A 165 -19.90 12.63 9.04
C ASP A 165 -18.86 13.71 8.71
N TYR A 166 -17.57 13.43 8.97
CA TYR A 166 -16.46 14.35 8.71
C TYR A 166 -15.81 14.10 7.34
N ILE A 167 -16.25 13.06 6.61
CA ILE A 167 -15.77 12.76 5.27
C ILE A 167 -16.70 13.45 4.28
N GLN A 168 -16.17 14.45 3.57
CA GLN A 168 -16.92 15.12 2.52
C GLN A 168 -17.26 14.13 1.41
N ARG A 169 -18.56 13.87 1.27
CA ARG A 169 -19.14 13.11 0.16
C ARG A 169 -19.92 14.10 -0.71
N ALA A 170 -20.18 13.75 -1.96
CA ALA A 170 -21.18 14.46 -2.74
C ALA A 170 -22.48 14.57 -1.91
N HIS A 171 -23.11 15.75 -1.88
CA HIS A 171 -24.40 15.93 -1.23
C HIS A 171 -25.38 14.86 -1.72
N ARG A 172 -26.25 14.37 -0.84
CA ARG A 172 -27.22 13.28 -1.08
C ARG A 172 -28.08 13.46 -2.35
N ASP A 173 -28.15 14.66 -2.91
CA ASP A 173 -28.98 15.02 -4.07
C ASP A 173 -28.24 15.16 -5.40
N MET A 174 -26.93 14.89 -5.46
CA MET A 174 -26.31 14.68 -6.77
C MET A 174 -26.58 13.26 -7.20
N HIS A 175 -27.43 13.10 -8.23
CA HIS A 175 -27.56 11.89 -9.04
C HIS A 175 -26.15 11.37 -9.41
N LEU A 176 -25.58 10.53 -8.55
CA LEU A 176 -24.37 9.77 -8.82
C LEU A 176 -24.81 8.62 -9.73
N PHE A 177 -24.82 8.92 -11.02
CA PHE A 177 -25.13 8.00 -12.09
C PHE A 177 -24.35 6.69 -11.93
N ILE A 178 -25.09 5.60 -11.71
CA ILE A 178 -24.99 4.41 -12.54
C ILE A 178 -26.43 4.10 -12.96
N SER A 179 -26.89 4.80 -14.00
CA SER A 179 -28.07 4.42 -14.79
C SER A 179 -27.63 3.49 -15.92
#